data_AF-A0A7D9LUZ7-F1
#
_entry.id   AF-A0A7D9LUZ7-F1
#
_cell.length_a   1.000
_cell.length_b   1.000
_cell.length_c   1.000
_cell.angle_alpha   90.00
_cell.angle_beta   90.00
_cell.angle_gamma   90.00
#
_symmetry.space_group_name_H-M   'P 1'
#
loop_
_entity.id
_entity.type
_entity.pdbx_description
1 polymer ?
#
loop_
_entity_poly.entity_id
_entity_poly.type
_entity_poly.pdbx_seq_one_letter_code
_entity_poly.pdbx_strand_id
1 'polypeptide(L)'
;MAEQNVAIIGCGASGLTSIKCCLDAGLKPTCFEQQSTFGGAWNYTDEPRQNLASVHKSTVTNTSQLVTGFSDFPMPKEFPNYLPQRLVREYFEMYAKEFNLAKYVEFNTEVVKLERSADHGDTGKWVVST
;
A
#
# COMPACT_ATOMS: atom_id res chain seq x y z
N MET A 1 2.67 -19.81 -18.27
CA MET A 1 3.87 -18.95 -18.13
C MET A 1 4.43 -19.17 -16.74
N ALA A 2 5.74 -19.05 -16.52
CA ALA A 2 6.30 -19.16 -15.18
C ALA A 2 5.72 -18.05 -14.27
N GLU A 3 5.35 -18.39 -13.04
CA GLU A 3 4.80 -17.46 -12.06
C GLU A 3 5.85 -16.37 -11.75
N GLN A 4 5.52 -15.10 -12.00
CA GLN A 4 6.43 -13.97 -11.82
C GLN A 4 6.23 -13.36 -10.43
N ASN A 5 7.31 -13.34 -9.63
CA ASN A 5 7.33 -12.69 -8.33
C ASN A 5 7.51 -11.18 -8.50
N VAL A 6 6.72 -10.39 -7.78
CA VAL A 6 6.76 -8.92 -7.82
C VAL A 6 7.00 -8.37 -6.42
N ALA A 7 8.09 -7.64 -6.24
CA ALA A 7 8.34 -6.89 -5.01
C ALA A 7 7.63 -5.53 -5.06
N ILE A 8 6.84 -5.23 -4.03
CA ILE A 8 6.15 -3.95 -3.85
C ILE A 8 6.73 -3.29 -2.59
N ILE A 9 6.98 -1.98 -2.64
CA ILE A 9 7.64 -1.24 -1.56
C ILE A 9 6.68 -0.18 -1.04
N GLY A 10 6.27 -0.35 0.22
CA GLY A 10 5.25 0.46 0.88
C GLY A 10 3.83 -0.02 0.62
N CYS A 11 3.00 0.01 1.66
CA CYS A 11 1.61 -0.43 1.71
C CYS A 11 0.65 0.73 2.06
N GLY A 12 0.91 1.91 1.49
CA GLY A 12 -0.07 2.99 1.37
C GLY A 12 -1.09 2.69 0.25
N ALA A 13 -1.83 3.73 -0.19
CA ALA A 13 -2.82 3.60 -1.26
C ALA A 13 -2.25 2.89 -2.51
N SER A 14 -1.11 3.37 -3.01
CA SER A 14 -0.44 2.82 -4.19
C SER A 14 0.01 1.38 -4.02
N GLY A 15 0.50 1.02 -2.82
CA GLY A 15 0.95 -0.33 -2.50
C GLY A 15 -0.21 -1.33 -2.50
N LEU A 16 -1.30 -0.99 -1.82
CA LEU A 16 -2.52 -1.80 -1.77
C LEU A 16 -3.07 -2.08 -3.17
N THR A 17 -3.21 -1.05 -4.00
CA THR A 17 -3.68 -1.24 -5.39
C THR A 17 -2.68 -2.02 -6.23
N SER A 18 -1.38 -1.87 -5.98
CA SER A 18 -0.35 -2.65 -6.69
C SER A 18 -0.44 -4.14 -6.35
N ILE A 19 -0.66 -4.50 -5.08
CA ILE A 19 -0.85 -5.90 -4.66
C ILE A 19 -2.07 -6.45 -5.40
N LYS A 20 -3.20 -5.75 -5.32
CA LYS A 20 -4.45 -6.20 -5.96
C LYS A 20 -4.29 -6.36 -7.47
N CYS A 21 -3.72 -5.38 -8.15
CA CYS A 21 -3.48 -5.45 -9.60
C CYS A 21 -2.52 -6.60 -9.99
N CYS A 22 -1.51 -6.90 -9.17
CA CYS A 22 -0.66 -8.06 -9.40
C CYS A 22 -1.47 -9.37 -9.34
N LEU A 23 -2.35 -9.51 -8.34
CA LEU A 23 -3.19 -10.69 -8.19
C LEU A 23 -4.17 -10.85 -9.35
N ASP A 24 -4.82 -9.77 -9.79
CA ASP A 24 -5.71 -9.77 -10.95
C ASP A 24 -5.01 -10.20 -12.24
N ALA A 25 -3.72 -9.85 -12.37
CA ALA A 25 -2.88 -10.23 -13.51
C ALA A 25 -2.28 -11.65 -13.37
N GLY A 26 -2.57 -12.37 -12.28
CA GLY A 26 -2.01 -13.71 -12.03
C GLY A 26 -0.52 -13.70 -11.65
N LEU A 27 -0.02 -12.59 -11.11
CA LEU A 27 1.33 -12.43 -10.58
C LEU A 27 1.37 -12.75 -9.08
N LYS A 28 2.58 -12.94 -8.54
CA LYS A 28 2.80 -13.25 -7.12
C LYS A 28 3.47 -12.07 -6.38
N PRO A 29 2.68 -11.18 -5.74
CA PRO A 29 3.24 -10.03 -5.04
C PRO A 29 3.80 -10.40 -3.65
N THR A 30 4.88 -9.74 -3.27
CA THR A 30 5.33 -9.57 -1.88
C THR A 30 5.52 -8.08 -1.65
N CYS A 31 4.80 -7.52 -0.68
CA CYS A 31 4.87 -6.11 -0.30
C CYS A 31 5.66 -5.96 0.99
N PHE A 32 6.68 -5.11 1.00
CA PHE A 32 7.47 -4.77 2.18
C PHE A 32 7.01 -3.42 2.72
N GLU A 33 6.55 -3.37 3.96
CA GLU A 33 6.09 -2.15 4.63
C GLU A 33 6.86 -1.92 5.92
N GLN A 34 7.52 -0.78 6.02
CA GLN A 34 8.31 -0.41 7.19
C GLN A 34 7.43 -0.17 8.43
N GLN A 35 6.17 0.24 8.25
CA GLN A 35 5.21 0.41 9.33
C GLN A 35 4.57 -0.92 9.76
N SER A 36 3.95 -0.92 10.94
CA SER A 36 3.20 -2.07 11.47
C SER A 36 1.76 -2.17 10.96
N THR A 37 1.34 -1.28 10.07
CA THR A 37 -0.05 -1.17 9.59
C THR A 37 -0.10 -0.54 8.19
N PHE A 38 -1.26 -0.64 7.55
CA PHE A 38 -1.57 -0.01 6.28
C PHE A 38 -1.66 1.52 6.36
N GLY A 39 -1.62 2.14 5.18
CA GLY A 39 -2.14 3.49 4.97
C GLY A 39 -1.08 4.56 4.72
N GLY A 40 0.19 4.25 4.93
CA GLY A 40 1.31 5.15 4.58
C GLY A 40 1.12 6.54 5.20
N ALA A 41 1.04 7.58 4.34
CA ALA A 41 0.83 8.96 4.77
C ALA A 41 -0.46 9.19 5.58
N TRP A 42 -1.48 8.36 5.39
CA TRP A 42 -2.76 8.46 6.10
C TRP A 42 -2.75 7.79 7.48
N ASN A 43 -1.62 7.19 7.88
CA ASN A 43 -1.45 6.65 9.22
C ASN A 43 -0.87 7.70 10.17
N TYR A 44 -1.72 8.61 10.63
CA TYR A 44 -1.33 9.65 11.58
C TYR A 44 -0.84 9.05 12.92
N THR A 45 0.27 9.58 13.42
CA THR A 45 0.81 9.38 14.76
C THR A 45 1.13 10.74 15.39
N ASP A 46 0.94 10.91 16.70
CA ASP A 46 1.25 12.18 17.39
C ASP A 46 2.75 12.52 17.31
N GLU A 47 3.62 11.51 17.36
CA GLU A 47 5.06 11.66 17.16
C GLU A 47 5.45 11.42 15.69
N PRO A 48 6.18 12.35 15.04
CA PRO A 48 6.73 12.14 13.71
C PRO A 48 7.71 10.97 13.70
N ARG A 49 7.63 10.12 12.67
CA ARG A 49 8.58 9.03 12.46
C ARG A 49 9.56 9.40 11.35
N GLN A 50 10.84 9.16 11.59
CA GLN A 50 11.89 9.45 10.62
C GLN A 50 11.64 8.66 9.32
N ASN A 51 11.85 9.30 8.17
CA ASN A 51 11.68 8.71 6.83
C ASN A 51 10.26 8.25 6.47
N LEU A 52 9.24 8.61 7.25
CA LEU A 52 7.84 8.29 6.97
C LEU A 52 7.01 9.56 6.77
N ALA A 53 6.28 9.62 5.66
CA ALA A 53 5.27 10.64 5.45
C ALA A 53 4.10 10.43 6.43
N SER A 54 3.54 11.52 6.95
CA SER A 54 2.36 11.52 7.80
C SER A 54 1.57 12.81 7.60
N VAL A 55 0.26 12.71 7.55
CA VAL A 55 -0.65 13.87 7.53
C VAL A 55 -0.80 14.48 8.93
N HIS A 56 -1.46 15.63 9.05
CA HIS A 56 -1.80 16.20 10.35
C HIS A 56 -3.09 15.57 10.91
N LYS A 57 -3.28 15.63 12.24
CA LYS A 57 -4.47 15.11 12.93
C LYS A 57 -5.78 15.62 12.35
N SER A 58 -5.81 16.89 11.95
CA SER A 58 -6.98 17.58 11.41
C SER A 58 -7.11 17.50 9.89
N THR A 59 -6.23 16.77 9.20
CA THR A 59 -6.29 16.65 7.74
C THR A 59 -7.59 15.99 7.32
N VAL A 60 -8.26 16.61 6.34
CA VAL A 60 -9.40 16.09 5.60
C VAL A 60 -9.03 15.99 4.11
N THR A 61 -9.61 15.04 3.39
CA THR A 61 -9.41 14.96 1.93
C THR A 61 -9.88 16.24 1.25
N ASN A 62 -9.16 16.69 0.23
CA ASN A 62 -9.57 17.79 -0.64
C ASN A 62 -10.42 17.30 -1.83
N THR A 63 -10.50 15.99 -2.04
CA THR A 63 -11.33 15.32 -3.05
C THR A 63 -12.51 14.61 -2.40
N SER A 64 -13.63 14.53 -3.14
CA SER A 64 -14.83 13.83 -2.68
C SER A 64 -14.61 12.33 -2.59
N GLN A 65 -15.30 11.64 -1.68
CA GLN A 65 -15.33 10.19 -1.57
C GLN A 65 -15.64 9.49 -2.91
N LEU A 66 -16.50 10.08 -3.74
CA LEU A 66 -16.91 9.52 -5.04
C LEU A 66 -15.77 9.51 -6.07
N VAL A 67 -14.78 10.38 -5.89
CA VAL A 67 -13.62 10.51 -6.79
C VAL A 67 -12.37 9.85 -6.17
N THR A 68 -12.36 9.69 -4.84
CA THR A 68 -11.21 9.17 -4.09
C THR A 68 -11.27 7.65 -3.90
N GLY A 69 -12.47 7.05 -3.93
CA GLY A 69 -12.65 5.61 -3.83
C GLY A 69 -11.92 4.84 -4.94
N PHE A 70 -11.52 3.61 -4.63
CA PHE A 70 -10.94 2.71 -5.62
C PHE A 70 -12.04 2.25 -6.58
N SER A 71 -11.67 2.05 -7.84
CA SER A 71 -12.63 1.87 -8.94
C SER A 71 -13.56 0.67 -8.78
N ASP A 72 -13.12 -0.35 -8.05
CA ASP A 72 -13.84 -1.60 -7.79
C ASP A 72 -14.25 -1.79 -6.32
N PHE A 73 -14.06 -0.76 -5.50
CA PHE A 73 -14.44 -0.78 -4.09
C PHE A 73 -14.94 0.60 -3.66
N PRO A 74 -16.24 0.88 -3.80
CA PRO A 74 -16.79 2.17 -3.41
C PRO A 74 -16.66 2.39 -1.90
N MET A 75 -16.40 3.64 -1.50
CA MET A 75 -16.42 4.02 -0.09
C MET A 75 -17.84 3.84 0.51
N PRO A 76 -17.97 3.51 1.81
CA PRO A 76 -19.26 3.37 2.48
C PRO A 76 -20.12 4.63 2.35
N LYS A 77 -21.43 4.47 2.16
CA LYS A 77 -22.34 5.62 1.95
C LYS A 77 -22.46 6.52 3.18
N GLU A 78 -22.17 5.96 4.36
CA GLU A 78 -22.19 6.64 5.65
C GLU A 78 -20.98 7.55 5.84
N PHE A 79 -19.94 7.41 5.02
CA PHE A 79 -18.77 8.29 5.08
C PHE A 79 -19.13 9.69 4.60
N PRO A 80 -18.52 10.73 5.20
CA PRO A 80 -18.71 12.10 4.74
C PRO A 80 -18.14 12.26 3.33
N ASN A 81 -18.64 13.26 2.60
CA ASN A 81 -18.13 13.57 1.26
C ASN A 81 -16.63 13.86 1.24
N TYR A 82 -16.07 14.42 2.32
CA TYR A 82 -14.65 14.66 2.51
C TYR A 82 -14.21 13.98 3.81
N LEU A 83 -13.23 13.09 3.72
CA LEU A 83 -12.90 12.17 4.80
C LEU A 83 -11.84 12.79 5.72
N PRO A 84 -12.01 12.79 7.05
CA PRO A 84 -10.88 12.97 7.95
C PRO A 84 -9.89 11.82 7.76
N GLN A 85 -8.60 12.06 8.01
CA GLN A 85 -7.52 11.10 7.75
C GLN A 85 -7.78 9.69 8.29
N ARG A 86 -8.40 9.58 9.48
CA ARG A 86 -8.72 8.29 10.10
C ARG A 86 -9.64 7.41 9.26
N LEU A 87 -10.61 8.03 8.55
CA LEU A 87 -11.55 7.29 7.71
C LEU A 87 -10.89 6.87 6.38
N VAL A 88 -9.89 7.60 5.92
CA VAL A 88 -9.08 7.17 4.76
C VAL A 88 -8.28 5.92 5.11
N ARG A 89 -7.66 5.89 6.30
CA ARG A 89 -6.96 4.68 6.80
C ARG A 89 -7.93 3.51 6.99
N GLU A 90 -9.08 3.75 7.61
CA GLU A 90 -10.12 2.73 7.79
C GLU A 90 -10.58 2.15 6.44
N TYR A 91 -10.78 2.99 5.43
CA TYR A 91 -11.10 2.55 4.07
C TYR A 91 -10.01 1.66 3.45
N PHE A 92 -8.73 1.96 3.69
CA PHE A 92 -7.63 1.09 3.26
C PHE A 92 -7.62 -0.26 3.96
N GLU A 93 -7.90 -0.30 5.27
CA GLU A 93 -8.05 -1.54 6.02
C GLU A 93 -9.23 -2.38 5.51
N MET A 94 -10.35 -1.73 5.16
CA MET A 94 -11.50 -2.38 4.53
C MET A 94 -11.14 -2.99 3.17
N TYR A 95 -10.44 -2.24 2.31
CA TYR A 95 -9.99 -2.73 1.00
C TYR A 95 -9.05 -3.94 1.15
N ALA A 96 -8.06 -3.83 2.05
CA ALA A 96 -7.12 -4.91 2.31
C ALA A 96 -7.82 -6.18 2.82
N LYS A 97 -8.88 -6.04 3.63
CA LYS A 97 -9.68 -7.15 4.14
C LYS A 97 -10.53 -7.79 3.03
N GLU A 98 -11.25 -6.98 2.24
CA GLU A 98 -12.13 -7.46 1.16
C GLU A 98 -11.37 -8.35 0.17
N PHE A 99 -10.20 -7.88 -0.27
CA PHE A 99 -9.38 -8.60 -1.26
C PHE A 99 -8.33 -9.51 -0.62
N ASN A 100 -8.35 -9.71 0.70
CA ASN A 100 -7.42 -10.56 1.46
C ASN A 100 -5.94 -10.26 1.14
N LEU A 101 -5.58 -8.97 1.13
CA LEU A 101 -4.26 -8.47 0.70
C LEU A 101 -3.20 -8.60 1.79
N ALA A 102 -3.59 -8.62 3.07
CA ALA A 102 -2.68 -8.61 4.21
C ALA A 102 -1.67 -9.77 4.21
N LYS A 103 -2.04 -10.94 3.67
CA LYS A 103 -1.16 -12.11 3.57
C LYS A 103 0.02 -11.93 2.60
N TYR A 104 0.01 -10.89 1.77
CA TYR A 104 1.09 -10.56 0.85
C TYR A 104 1.98 -9.43 1.38
N VAL A 105 1.77 -8.99 2.64
CA VAL A 105 2.50 -7.87 3.24
C VAL A 105 3.39 -8.37 4.36
N GLU A 106 4.66 -8.02 4.29
CA GLU A 106 5.61 -8.12 5.38
C GLU A 106 5.72 -6.75 6.07
N PHE A 107 5.08 -6.64 7.23
CA PHE A 107 5.09 -5.43 8.05
C PHE A 107 6.34 -5.35 8.93
N ASN A 108 6.70 -4.14 9.32
CA ASN A 108 7.95 -3.83 10.05
C ASN A 108 9.21 -4.23 9.26
N THR A 109 9.14 -4.11 7.94
CA THR A 109 10.19 -4.55 7.02
C THR A 109 10.58 -3.37 6.13
N GLU A 110 11.73 -2.77 6.41
CA GLU A 110 12.26 -1.62 5.68
C GLU A 110 13.12 -2.07 4.51
N VAL A 111 12.77 -1.74 3.26
CA VAL A 111 13.68 -1.98 2.14
C VAL A 111 14.81 -0.96 2.18
N VAL A 112 16.03 -1.42 2.51
CA VAL A 112 17.23 -0.59 2.63
C VAL A 112 18.03 -0.50 1.32
N LYS A 113 17.84 -1.44 0.39
CA LYS A 113 18.60 -1.48 -0.86
C LYS A 113 17.85 -2.19 -1.99
N LEU A 114 18.04 -1.68 -3.21
CA LEU A 114 17.62 -2.31 -4.45
C LEU A 114 18.78 -2.38 -5.43
N GLU A 115 19.06 -3.57 -5.94
CA GLU A 115 20.13 -3.80 -6.91
C GLU A 115 19.67 -4.71 -8.03
N ARG A 116 20.27 -4.54 -9.21
CA ARG A 116 20.11 -5.52 -10.29
C ARG A 116 20.80 -6.82 -9.86
N SER A 117 20.18 -7.97 -10.12
CA SER A 117 20.86 -9.25 -9.91
C SER A 117 22.08 -9.38 -10.83
N ALA A 118 23.01 -10.28 -10.48
CA ALA A 118 24.21 -10.52 -11.30
C ALA A 118 23.87 -10.96 -12.73
N ASP A 119 22.74 -11.66 -12.91
CA ASP A 119 22.18 -12.16 -14.17
C ASP A 119 21.02 -11.29 -14.70
N HIS A 120 20.92 -10.02 -14.28
CA HIS A 120 19.80 -9.15 -14.64
C HIS A 120 19.65 -8.94 -16.14
N GLY A 121 20.76 -8.94 -16.90
CA GLY A 121 20.73 -8.78 -18.36
C GLY A 121 19.88 -9.85 -19.06
N ASP A 122 19.88 -11.07 -18.50
CA ASP A 122 19.15 -12.22 -19.05
C ASP A 122 17.79 -12.41 -18.36
N THR A 123 17.70 -12.12 -17.06
CA THR A 123 16.52 -12.46 -16.25
C THR A 123 15.60 -11.28 -15.93
N GLY A 124 16.11 -10.04 -16.00
CA GLY A 124 15.41 -8.83 -15.55
C GLY A 124 15.19 -8.74 -14.04
N LYS A 125 15.81 -9.62 -13.23
CA LYS A 125 15.55 -9.74 -11.78
C LYS A 125 16.27 -8.70 -10.93
N TRP A 126 15.71 -8.42 -9.77
CA TRP A 126 16.26 -7.50 -8.77
C TRP A 126 16.55 -8.25 -7.47
N VAL A 127 17.57 -7.77 -6.76
CA VAL A 127 17.86 -8.12 -5.36
C VAL A 127 17.27 -7.03 -4.49
N VAL A 128 16.39 -7.41 -3.58
CA VAL A 128 15.76 -6.54 -2.58
C VAL A 128 16.36 -6.86 -1.23
N SER A 129 16.96 -5.88 -0.57
CA SER A 129 17.47 -6.02 0.79
C SER A 129 16.54 -5.29 1.75
N THR A 130 16.06 -6.03 2.75
CA THR A 130 15.13 -5.58 3.79
C THR A 130 15.74 -5.71 5.18
#